data_AF-A0A7X8B7V1-F1
#
_entry.id   AF-A0A7X8B7V1-F1
#
_cell.length_a   1.000
_cell.length_b   1.000
_cell.length_c   1.000
_cell.angle_alpha   90.00
_cell.angle_beta   90.00
_cell.angle_gamma   90.00
#
_symmetry.space_group_name_H-M   'P 1'
#
loop_
_entity.id
_entity.type
_entity.pdbx_description
1 polymer ?
#
loop_
_entity_poly.entity_id
_entity_poly.type
_entity_poly.pdbx_seq_one_letter_code
_entity_poly.pdbx_strand_id
1 'polypeptide(L)'
;MEHSHEIRLGAAEVPLPASLDGPVGTTIVDVGWDPSHVLSITSWLSSLLSTSRFVVLVATVSVPSLRRLENTLAVMPTTATVVAAVVGPPLKRWPKPVMGSTGTLTHHLIDANRLVTIPTVDSLRLAGVTPEPLPQPVLSAAAEVVRIVDQLLPTPTEAEKDV
;
A
#
# COMPACT_ATOMS: atom_id res chain seq x y z
N MET A 1 -21.79 22.53 19.12
CA MET A 1 -21.45 22.21 17.72
C MET A 1 -21.43 20.71 17.60
N GLU A 2 -22.56 20.14 17.15
CA GLU A 2 -22.70 18.72 16.85
C GLU A 2 -21.74 18.34 15.73
N HIS A 3 -20.97 17.26 15.94
CA HIS A 3 -20.16 16.64 14.89
C HIS A 3 -21.12 15.82 14.01
N SER A 4 -21.54 16.42 12.89
CA SER A 4 -22.32 15.77 11.86
C SER A 4 -21.61 14.49 11.40
N HIS A 5 -22.29 13.35 11.54
CA HIS A 5 -21.84 12.05 11.05
C HIS A 5 -21.43 12.14 9.56
N GLU A 6 -20.16 11.89 9.30
CA GLU A 6 -19.52 11.97 7.99
C GLU A 6 -20.17 10.97 7.03
N ILE A 7 -20.80 11.51 5.98
CA ILE A 7 -21.28 10.73 4.84
C ILE A 7 -20.05 10.04 4.25
N ARG A 8 -20.08 8.71 4.12
CA ARG A 8 -19.08 7.98 3.34
C ARG A 8 -19.20 8.42 1.89
N LEU A 9 -18.45 9.46 1.51
CA LEU A 9 -18.31 9.90 0.14
C LEU A 9 -17.83 8.71 -0.70
N GLY A 10 -18.47 8.47 -1.84
CA GLY A 10 -17.93 7.53 -2.81
C GLY A 10 -16.53 7.98 -3.27
N ALA A 11 -15.70 7.09 -3.82
CA ALA A 11 -14.36 7.47 -4.29
C ALA A 11 -14.36 8.61 -5.34
N ALA A 12 -15.48 8.84 -6.03
CA ALA A 12 -15.68 9.99 -6.92
C ALA A 12 -15.94 11.32 -6.21
N GLU A 13 -16.47 11.27 -4.99
CA GLU A 13 -16.95 12.42 -4.25
C GLU A 13 -15.90 12.97 -3.27
N VAL A 14 -14.75 12.28 -3.15
CA VAL A 14 -13.62 12.73 -2.35
C VAL A 14 -13.09 14.06 -2.95
N PRO A 15 -13.05 15.15 -2.18
CA PRO A 15 -12.53 16.41 -2.68
C PRO A 15 -11.04 16.30 -3.02
N LEU A 16 -10.59 17.14 -3.95
CA LEU A 16 -9.16 17.25 -4.26
C LEU A 16 -8.41 17.75 -3.00
N PRO A 17 -7.23 17.19 -2.67
CA PRO A 17 -6.40 17.73 -1.59
C PRO A 17 -6.07 19.20 -1.82
N ALA A 18 -5.97 19.97 -0.74
CA ALA A 18 -5.48 21.34 -0.81
C ALA A 18 -4.06 21.37 -1.38
N SER A 19 -3.76 22.40 -2.16
CA SER A 19 -2.39 22.64 -2.64
C SER A 19 -1.46 22.90 -1.46
N LEU A 20 -0.25 22.36 -1.53
CA LEU A 20 0.78 22.59 -0.52
C LEU A 20 1.65 23.78 -0.96
N ASP A 21 1.97 24.66 -0.02
CA ASP A 21 2.91 25.76 -0.25
C ASP A 21 4.35 25.22 -0.15
N GLY A 22 5.06 25.25 -1.28
CA GLY A 22 6.47 24.84 -1.37
C GLY A 22 6.70 23.40 -1.85
N PRO A 23 7.97 23.02 -2.08
CA PRO A 23 8.31 21.70 -2.59
C PRO A 23 8.09 20.62 -1.53
N VAL A 24 7.43 19.52 -1.94
CA VAL A 24 7.18 18.34 -1.12
C VAL A 24 8.08 17.22 -1.61
N GLY A 25 8.88 16.63 -0.72
CA GLY A 25 9.79 15.54 -1.09
C GLY A 25 9.09 14.23 -1.41
N THR A 26 8.02 13.88 -0.68
CA THR A 26 7.23 12.66 -0.91
C THR A 26 5.81 12.84 -0.39
N THR A 27 4.83 12.42 -1.18
CA THR A 27 3.41 12.41 -0.81
C THR A 27 2.95 10.97 -0.62
N ILE A 28 2.42 10.65 0.57
CA ILE A 28 1.80 9.36 0.85
C ILE A 28 0.29 9.57 0.86
N VAL A 29 -0.44 8.77 0.08
CA VAL A 29 -1.90 8.79 0.04
C VAL A 29 -2.42 7.44 0.50
N ASP A 30 -3.11 7.43 1.63
CA ASP A 30 -3.79 6.25 2.14
C ASP A 30 -5.17 6.14 1.47
N VAL A 31 -5.42 5.02 0.80
CA VAL A 31 -6.65 4.78 0.03
C VAL A 31 -7.40 3.62 0.66
N GLY A 32 -8.48 3.93 1.38
CA GLY A 32 -9.30 2.94 2.07
C GLY A 32 -10.31 2.19 1.19
N TRP A 33 -10.42 2.52 -0.10
CA TRP A 33 -11.32 1.87 -1.06
C TRP A 33 -10.66 0.69 -1.78
N ASP A 34 -11.47 -0.25 -2.28
CA ASP A 34 -10.96 -1.31 -3.15
C ASP A 34 -10.33 -0.71 -4.42
N PRO A 35 -9.06 -1.00 -4.74
CA PRO A 35 -8.40 -0.37 -5.88
C PRO A 35 -9.06 -0.66 -7.23
N SER A 36 -9.67 -1.85 -7.38
CA SER A 36 -10.42 -2.21 -8.59
C SER A 36 -11.63 -1.30 -8.78
N HIS A 37 -12.30 -0.97 -7.67
CA HIS A 37 -13.41 -0.02 -7.68
C HIS A 37 -12.93 1.41 -7.98
N VAL A 38 -11.84 1.85 -7.37
CA VAL A 38 -11.25 3.19 -7.63
C VAL A 38 -10.88 3.35 -9.11
N LEU A 39 -10.23 2.35 -9.71
CA LEU A 39 -9.83 2.39 -11.13
C LEU A 39 -11.01 2.32 -12.10
N SER A 40 -12.18 1.83 -11.65
CA SER A 40 -13.39 1.75 -12.49
C SER A 40 -14.17 3.08 -12.58
N ILE A 41 -13.80 4.08 -11.79
CA ILE A 41 -14.52 5.34 -11.65
C ILE A 41 -13.64 6.49 -12.11
N THR A 42 -14.19 7.46 -12.83
CA THR A 42 -13.46 8.68 -13.19
C THR A 42 -13.39 9.62 -11.99
N SER A 43 -12.22 9.68 -11.33
CA SER A 43 -11.96 10.58 -10.20
C SER A 43 -10.48 10.97 -10.10
N TRP A 44 -10.14 11.96 -9.28
CA TRP A 44 -8.73 12.31 -9.04
C TRP A 44 -7.94 11.17 -8.42
N LEU A 45 -8.58 10.32 -7.59
CA LEU A 45 -7.97 9.11 -7.03
C LEU A 45 -7.65 8.08 -8.11
N SER A 46 -8.53 7.89 -9.09
CA SER A 46 -8.29 6.99 -10.23
C SER A 46 -7.11 7.48 -11.08
N SER A 47 -7.01 8.79 -11.32
CA SER A 47 -5.89 9.41 -12.04
C SER A 47 -4.59 9.29 -11.25
N LEU A 48 -4.64 9.54 -9.94
CA LEU A 48 -3.49 9.38 -9.05
C LEU A 48 -3.00 7.94 -9.10
N LEU A 49 -3.88 6.95 -8.88
CA LEU A 49 -3.49 5.54 -8.87
C LEU A 49 -2.96 5.07 -10.23
N SER A 50 -3.54 5.56 -11.34
CA SER A 50 -3.12 5.23 -12.71
C SER A 50 -1.75 5.82 -13.09
N THR A 51 -1.38 6.94 -12.50
CA THR A 51 -0.10 7.63 -12.74
C THR A 51 0.93 7.37 -11.64
N SER A 52 0.53 6.72 -10.55
CA SER A 52 1.41 6.42 -9.42
C SER A 52 2.48 5.42 -9.83
N ARG A 53 3.74 5.81 -9.66
CA ARG A 53 4.87 4.92 -9.91
C ARG A 53 4.97 3.80 -8.88
N PHE A 54 4.55 4.06 -7.64
CA PHE A 54 4.61 3.09 -6.55
C PHE A 54 3.24 2.94 -5.90
N VAL A 55 2.87 1.69 -5.64
CA VAL A 55 1.63 1.34 -4.93
C VAL A 55 1.99 0.30 -3.87
N VAL A 56 1.65 0.60 -2.62
CA VAL A 56 1.75 -0.37 -1.52
C VAL A 56 0.37 -0.96 -1.30
N LEU A 57 0.21 -2.26 -1.58
CA LEU A 57 -1.02 -2.98 -1.29
C LEU A 57 -0.93 -3.64 0.08
N VAL A 58 -1.88 -3.34 0.96
CA VAL A 58 -1.95 -3.92 2.31
C VAL A 58 -2.93 -5.07 2.34
N ALA A 59 -2.49 -6.21 2.88
CA ALA A 59 -3.31 -7.41 3.03
C ALA A 59 -3.07 -8.05 4.40
N THR A 60 -3.86 -9.06 4.75
CA THR A 60 -3.65 -9.90 5.93
C THR A 60 -3.36 -11.33 5.51
N VAL A 61 -2.65 -12.10 6.34
CA VAL A 61 -2.42 -13.53 6.11
C VAL A 61 -3.73 -14.31 6.32
N SER A 62 -4.52 -14.41 5.25
CA SER A 62 -5.74 -15.23 5.17
C SER A 62 -6.05 -15.57 3.72
N VAL A 63 -6.72 -16.71 3.50
CA VAL A 63 -7.11 -17.14 2.14
C VAL A 63 -7.97 -16.08 1.42
N PRO A 64 -9.02 -15.49 2.02
CA PRO A 64 -9.81 -14.47 1.34
C PRO A 64 -9.00 -13.22 1.01
N SER A 65 -8.12 -12.78 1.92
CA SER A 65 -7.33 -11.58 1.71
C SER A 65 -6.27 -11.76 0.63
N LEU A 66 -5.62 -12.93 0.54
CA LEU A 66 -4.64 -13.18 -0.52
C LEU A 66 -5.28 -13.41 -1.89
N ARG A 67 -6.47 -14.03 -1.94
CA ARG A 67 -7.25 -14.07 -3.19
C ARG A 67 -7.64 -12.68 -3.66
N ARG A 68 -8.05 -11.80 -2.72
CA ARG A 68 -8.34 -10.40 -3.06
C ARG A 68 -7.07 -9.69 -3.54
N LEU A 69 -5.94 -9.86 -2.87
CA LEU A 69 -4.65 -9.30 -3.30
C LEU A 69 -4.30 -9.72 -4.73
N GLU A 70 -4.40 -11.01 -5.06
CA GLU A 70 -4.13 -11.52 -6.41
C GLU A 70 -5.03 -10.85 -7.47
N ASN A 71 -6.34 -10.75 -7.19
CA ASN A 71 -7.28 -10.08 -8.08
C ASN A 71 -6.98 -8.58 -8.24
N THR A 72 -6.61 -7.91 -7.15
CA THR A 72 -6.20 -6.50 -7.17
C THR A 72 -4.92 -6.31 -7.99
N LEU A 73 -3.93 -7.18 -7.83
CA LEU A 73 -2.71 -7.16 -8.63
C LEU A 73 -3.00 -7.27 -10.13
N ALA A 74 -4.00 -8.07 -10.52
CA ALA A 74 -4.36 -8.28 -11.92
C ALA A 74 -4.94 -7.03 -12.61
N VAL A 75 -5.45 -6.06 -11.84
CA VAL A 75 -6.02 -4.81 -12.37
C VAL A 75 -5.13 -3.59 -12.14
N MET A 76 -4.00 -3.75 -11.46
CA MET A 76 -3.06 -2.64 -11.26
C MET A 76 -2.46 -2.18 -12.59
N PRO A 77 -2.24 -0.87 -12.78
CA PRO A 77 -1.54 -0.34 -13.94
C PRO A 77 -0.18 -1.01 -14.08
N THR A 78 0.17 -1.44 -15.30
CA THR A 78 1.46 -2.10 -15.57
C THR A 78 2.67 -1.18 -15.37
N THR A 79 2.43 0.13 -15.37
CA THR A 79 3.41 1.18 -15.06
C THR A 79 3.70 1.30 -13.56
N ALA A 80 2.82 0.80 -12.69
CA ALA A 80 2.98 0.87 -11.26
C ALA A 80 3.89 -0.27 -10.75
N THR A 81 4.89 0.09 -9.97
CA THR A 81 5.68 -0.84 -9.20
C THR A 81 4.95 -1.14 -7.90
N VAL A 82 4.46 -2.37 -7.76
CA VAL A 82 3.68 -2.79 -6.58
C VAL A 82 4.57 -3.45 -5.54
N VAL A 83 4.37 -3.06 -4.27
CA VAL A 83 4.91 -3.74 -3.09
C VAL A 83 3.72 -4.23 -2.25
N ALA A 84 3.75 -5.48 -1.81
CA ALA A 84 2.72 -6.03 -0.93
C ALA A 84 3.20 -6.01 0.53
N ALA A 85 2.44 -5.36 1.41
CA ALA A 85 2.63 -5.40 2.85
C ALA A 85 1.57 -6.32 3.47
N VAL A 86 1.97 -7.52 3.90
CA VAL A 86 1.04 -8.55 4.38
C VAL A 86 1.14 -8.72 5.89
N VAL A 87 0.08 -8.36 6.62
CA VAL A 87 0.01 -8.44 8.07
C VAL A 87 -0.19 -9.89 8.52
N GLY A 88 0.76 -10.42 9.29
CA GLY A 88 0.69 -11.75 9.88
C GLY A 88 2.07 -12.36 10.16
N PRO A 89 2.16 -13.69 10.32
CA PRO A 89 3.43 -14.35 10.57
C PRO A 89 4.38 -14.22 9.36
N PRO A 90 5.69 -14.41 9.56
CA PRO A 90 6.67 -14.43 8.48
C PRO A 90 6.28 -15.42 7.37
N LEU A 91 6.63 -15.11 6.12
CA LEU A 91 6.24 -15.89 4.92
C LEU A 91 6.52 -17.39 5.08
N LYS A 92 7.66 -17.75 5.66
CA LYS A 92 8.08 -19.14 5.93
C LYS A 92 7.15 -19.91 6.88
N ARG A 93 6.30 -19.21 7.62
CA ARG A 93 5.35 -19.77 8.60
C ARG A 93 3.89 -19.65 8.14
N TRP A 94 3.65 -19.26 6.89
CA TRP A 94 2.29 -19.19 6.38
C TRP A 94 1.64 -20.58 6.38
N PRO A 95 0.38 -20.70 6.85
CA PRO A 95 -0.34 -21.96 6.77
C PRO A 95 -0.42 -22.47 5.32
N LYS A 96 -0.30 -23.78 5.11
CA LYS A 96 -0.37 -24.39 3.77
C LYS A 96 -1.60 -23.94 2.94
N PRO A 97 -2.82 -23.83 3.49
CA PRO A 97 -3.96 -23.34 2.72
C PRO A 97 -3.81 -21.89 2.26
N VAL A 98 -3.13 -21.06 3.05
CA VAL A 98 -2.87 -19.64 2.72
C VAL A 98 -1.83 -19.56 1.61
N MET A 99 -0.71 -20.28 1.75
CA MET A 99 0.30 -20.39 0.69
C MET A 99 -0.29 -20.98 -0.61
N GLY A 100 -1.12 -22.02 -0.52
CA GLY A 100 -1.78 -22.60 -1.69
C GLY A 100 -2.86 -21.70 -2.33
N SER A 101 -3.16 -20.55 -1.72
CA SER A 101 -4.11 -19.57 -2.27
C SER A 101 -3.43 -18.41 -3.01
N THR A 102 -2.10 -18.32 -2.98
CA THR A 102 -1.36 -17.32 -3.76
C THR A 102 -1.37 -17.69 -5.23
N GLY A 103 -1.62 -16.72 -6.11
CA GLY A 103 -1.52 -16.91 -7.56
C GLY A 103 -0.15 -16.46 -8.10
N THR A 104 -0.03 -16.49 -9.42
CA THR A 104 1.22 -16.17 -10.14
C THR A 104 1.72 -14.76 -9.85
N LEU A 105 0.83 -13.77 -9.70
CA LEU A 105 1.23 -12.38 -9.45
C LEU A 105 1.78 -12.21 -8.04
N THR A 106 1.14 -12.84 -7.04
CA THR A 106 1.65 -12.86 -5.67
C THR A 106 2.99 -13.61 -5.59
N HIS A 107 3.14 -14.73 -6.29
CA HIS A 107 4.43 -15.43 -6.40
C HIS A 107 5.52 -14.55 -7.02
N HIS A 108 5.19 -13.80 -8.07
CA HIS A 108 6.13 -12.86 -8.68
C HIS A 108 6.59 -11.77 -7.70
N LEU A 109 5.72 -11.29 -6.81
CA LEU A 109 6.14 -10.36 -5.75
C LEU A 109 7.07 -11.03 -4.73
N ILE A 110 6.81 -12.28 -4.36
CA ILE A 110 7.67 -13.07 -3.46
C ILE A 110 9.05 -13.24 -4.08
N ASP A 111 9.12 -13.73 -5.32
CA ASP A 111 10.38 -14.00 -6.01
C ASP A 111 11.20 -12.72 -6.25
N ALA A 112 10.51 -11.59 -6.47
CA ALA A 112 11.13 -10.29 -6.63
C ALA A 112 11.48 -9.59 -5.30
N ASN A 113 11.30 -10.23 -4.13
CA ASN A 113 11.47 -9.63 -2.80
C ASN A 113 10.67 -8.32 -2.60
N ARG A 114 9.46 -8.25 -3.17
CA ARG A 114 8.51 -7.13 -3.05
C ARG A 114 7.29 -7.45 -2.19
N LEU A 115 7.33 -8.55 -1.43
CA LEU A 115 6.35 -8.88 -0.41
C LEU A 115 7.01 -8.81 0.96
N VAL A 116 6.56 -7.88 1.80
CA VAL A 116 7.02 -7.69 3.18
C VAL A 116 5.94 -8.19 4.13
N THR A 117 6.32 -9.01 5.10
CA THR A 117 5.39 -9.41 6.17
C THR A 117 5.46 -8.45 7.34
N ILE A 118 4.32 -7.86 7.72
CA ILE A 118 4.20 -6.98 8.87
C ILE A 118 3.73 -7.82 10.08
N PRO A 119 4.46 -7.83 11.22
CA PRO A 119 4.06 -8.64 12.36
C PRO A 119 2.75 -8.12 12.97
N THR A 120 1.88 -9.03 13.38
CA THR A 120 0.73 -8.68 14.21
C THR A 120 1.21 -8.24 15.59
N VAL A 121 0.73 -7.09 16.06
CA VAL A 121 0.98 -6.61 17.43
C VAL A 121 -0.35 -6.42 18.15
N ASP A 122 -0.53 -7.15 19.25
CA ASP A 122 -1.80 -7.17 19.98
C ASP A 122 -2.16 -5.81 20.58
N SER A 123 -1.18 -5.05 21.06
CA SER A 123 -1.42 -3.69 21.57
C SER A 123 -2.05 -2.79 20.51
N LEU A 124 -1.53 -2.80 19.27
CA LEU A 124 -2.10 -2.03 18.17
C LEU A 124 -3.46 -2.56 17.71
N ARG A 125 -3.68 -3.88 17.74
CA ARG A 125 -4.99 -4.46 17.40
C ARG A 125 -6.08 -4.07 18.39
N LEU A 126 -5.73 -3.94 19.67
CA LEU A 126 -6.67 -3.63 20.75
C LEU A 126 -6.87 -2.13 20.93
N ALA A 127 -5.78 -1.35 20.93
CA ALA A 127 -5.81 0.08 21.22
C ALA A 127 -5.79 0.97 19.98
N GLY A 128 -5.52 0.40 18.79
CA GLY A 128 -5.25 1.18 17.59
C GLY A 128 -3.88 1.86 17.65
N VAL A 129 -3.69 2.85 16.78
CA VAL A 129 -2.54 3.75 16.84
C VAL A 129 -2.78 4.76 17.97
N THR A 130 -1.83 4.85 18.87
CA THR A 130 -1.85 5.75 20.03
C THR A 130 -0.67 6.74 19.93
N PRO A 131 -0.59 7.78 20.79
CA PRO A 131 0.55 8.72 20.79
C PRO A 131 1.88 8.08 21.23
N GLU A 132 1.85 6.92 21.88
CA GLU A 132 3.04 6.17 22.25
C GLU A 132 3.85 5.74 21.01
N PRO A 133 5.18 5.59 21.14
CA PRO A 133 6.01 5.14 20.03
C PRO A 133 5.52 3.81 19.44
N LEU A 134 5.52 3.73 18.11
CA LEU A 134 5.16 2.50 17.42
C LEU A 134 6.09 1.34 17.84
N PRO A 135 5.55 0.12 18.03
CA PRO A 135 6.35 -1.04 18.37
C PRO A 135 7.47 -1.28 17.36
N GLN A 136 8.69 -1.54 17.86
CA GLN A 136 9.88 -1.76 17.03
C GLN A 136 9.68 -2.78 15.89
N PRO A 137 8.97 -3.92 16.08
CA PRO A 137 8.75 -4.87 14.98
C PRO A 137 7.97 -4.27 13.80
N VAL A 138 7.06 -3.32 14.06
CA VAL A 138 6.30 -2.62 13.01
C VAL A 138 7.19 -1.60 12.32
N LEU A 139 7.99 -0.84 13.08
CA LEU A 139 8.95 0.12 12.52
C LEU A 139 9.97 -0.55 11.61
N SER A 140 10.52 -1.70 12.02
CA SER A 140 11.45 -2.47 11.20
C SER A 140 10.82 -2.93 9.88
N ALA A 141 9.57 -3.39 9.92
CA ALA A 141 8.86 -3.84 8.72
C ALA A 141 8.48 -2.66 7.81
N ALA A 142 8.10 -1.51 8.38
CA ALA A 142 7.87 -0.29 7.62
C ALA A 142 9.15 0.23 6.95
N ALA A 143 10.29 0.20 7.65
CA ALA A 143 11.58 0.55 7.09
C ALA A 143 11.98 -0.37 5.91
N GLU A 144 11.59 -1.64 5.96
CA GLU A 144 11.78 -2.56 4.84
C GLU A 144 10.95 -2.19 3.62
N VAL A 145 9.68 -1.81 3.81
CA VAL A 145 8.82 -1.30 2.72
C VAL A 145 9.44 -0.06 2.08
N VAL A 146 9.84 0.92 2.90
CA VAL A 146 10.50 2.15 2.42
C VAL A 146 11.76 1.82 1.65
N ARG A 147 12.63 0.96 2.19
CA ARG A 147 13.87 0.53 1.52
C ARG A 147 13.60 -0.08 0.15
N ILE A 148 12.57 -0.92 0.01
CA ILE A 148 12.22 -1.54 -1.28
C ILE A 148 11.73 -0.46 -2.26
N VAL A 149 10.88 0.46 -1.81
CA VAL A 149 10.41 1.58 -2.63
C VAL A 149 11.59 2.44 -3.08
N ASP A 150 12.49 2.80 -2.18
CA ASP A 150 13.68 3.62 -2.46
C ASP A 150 14.65 2.94 -3.43
N GLN A 151 14.84 1.62 -3.32
CA GLN A 151 15.69 0.87 -4.25
C GLN A 151 15.12 0.79 -5.67
N LEU A 152 13.81 0.97 -5.80
CA LEU A 152 13.10 0.95 -7.07
C LEU A 152 12.88 2.36 -7.63
N LEU A 153 13.15 3.41 -6.83
CA LEU A 153 13.32 4.75 -7.33
C LEU A 153 14.53 4.77 -8.26
N PRO A 154 14.42 5.38 -9.45
CA PRO A 154 15.60 5.64 -10.23
C PRO A 154 16.51 6.55 -9.38
N THR A 155 17.81 6.27 -9.38
CA THR A 155 18.79 7.27 -8.92
C THR A 155 18.49 8.55 -9.69
N PRO A 156 18.42 9.73 -9.05
CA PRO A 156 18.25 10.97 -9.80
C PRO A 156 19.36 10.99 -10.84
N THR A 157 18.98 10.81 -12.10
CA THR A 157 19.88 10.97 -13.23
C THR A 157 20.46 12.36 -13.08
N GLU A 158 21.77 12.53 -13.29
CA GLU A 158 22.46 13.82 -13.42
C GLU A 158 21.90 14.63 -14.62
N ALA A 159 20.61 14.93 -14.60
CA ALA A 159 19.87 15.72 -15.58
C ALA A 159 19.66 17.15 -15.07
N GLU A 160 20.56 17.62 -14.20
CA GLU A 160 20.67 19.00 -13.75
C GLU A 160 22.15 19.42 -13.73
N LYS A 161 22.87 19.14 -14.83
CA LYS A 161 24.18 19.73 -15.13
C LYS A 161 24.27 20.47 -16.46
N ASP A 162 23.21 20.48 -17.26
CA ASP A 162 23.14 21.26 -18.49
C ASP A 162 21.73 21.85 -18.66
N VAL A 163 21.48 23.00 -18.03
CA VAL A 163 20.66 24.11 -18.54
C VAL A 163 20.91 25.37 -17.74
#